data_AF-A0A525JCW8-F1
#
_entry.id   AF-A0A525JCW8-F1
#
_cell.length_a   1.000
_cell.length_b   1.000
_cell.length_c   1.000
_cell.angle_alpha   90.00
_cell.angle_beta   90.00
_cell.angle_gamma   90.00
#
_symmetry.space_group_name_H-M   'P 1'
#
loop_
_entity.id
_entity.type
_entity.pdbx_description
1 polymer ?
#
loop_
_entity_poly.entity_id
_entity_poly.type
_entity_poly.pdbx_seq_one_letter_code
_entity_poly.pdbx_strand_id
1 'polypeptide(L)'
;MKIPGPDHPITLEPAKRRWRAEFSGHVIADSNDALILREADYPAVVYFPRDDVAMEYLTRTDRGTHCPYKGDASYYTVLMDGHFAENAVWTYDQPFPAMEAIEGRLAFYTDKIKVYEVDDAAVNPGHEVSHHDAEVTVDQVVQHTDSGSGASQREPWPATVSTLAGADDGAVR
;
A
#
# COMPACT_ATOMS: atom_id res chain seq x y z
N MET A 1 -29.08 0.87 -5.81
CA MET A 1 -28.47 2.06 -6.43
C MET A 1 -29.41 3.25 -6.30
N LYS A 2 -28.95 4.32 -5.67
CA LYS A 2 -29.58 5.64 -5.69
C LYS A 2 -28.81 6.53 -6.67
N ILE A 3 -29.55 7.34 -7.42
CA ILE A 3 -28.95 8.33 -8.31
C ILE A 3 -28.71 9.60 -7.48
N PRO A 4 -27.51 10.23 -7.55
CA PRO A 4 -27.28 11.52 -6.90
C PRO A 4 -28.30 12.53 -7.39
N GLY A 5 -28.88 13.29 -6.47
CA GLY A 5 -29.96 14.23 -6.75
C GLY A 5 -29.83 15.49 -5.88
N PRO A 6 -30.77 16.44 -5.97
CA PRO A 6 -30.72 17.67 -5.18
C PRO A 6 -30.65 17.42 -3.67
N ASP A 7 -31.21 16.31 -3.17
CA ASP A 7 -31.15 15.91 -1.76
C ASP A 7 -29.79 15.31 -1.34
N HIS A 8 -28.92 14.96 -2.30
CA HIS A 8 -27.58 14.40 -2.04
C HIS A 8 -26.66 14.70 -3.23
N PRO A 9 -26.22 15.97 -3.37
CA PRO A 9 -25.43 16.39 -4.52
C PRO A 9 -24.01 15.81 -4.43
N ILE A 10 -23.58 15.17 -5.51
CA ILE A 10 -22.20 14.71 -5.67
C ILE A 10 -21.64 15.37 -6.93
N THR A 11 -20.53 16.08 -6.78
CA THR A 11 -19.79 16.67 -7.90
C THR A 11 -18.39 16.09 -7.98
N LEU A 12 -17.92 15.93 -9.22
CA LEU A 12 -16.60 15.44 -9.55
C LEU A 12 -15.93 16.46 -10.46
N GLU A 13 -14.77 16.96 -10.05
CA GLU A 13 -14.03 17.97 -10.79
C GLU A 13 -12.56 17.54 -10.90
N PRO A 14 -11.93 17.63 -12.08
CA PRO A 14 -10.50 17.47 -12.20
C PRO A 14 -9.75 18.49 -11.34
N ALA A 15 -8.75 18.03 -10.60
CA ALA A 15 -7.86 18.92 -9.88
C ALA A 15 -7.09 19.80 -10.88
N LYS A 16 -7.03 21.10 -10.61
CA LYS A 16 -6.32 22.06 -11.47
C LYS A 16 -4.81 22.08 -11.25
N ARG A 17 -4.37 21.42 -10.18
CA ARG A 17 -3.00 21.42 -9.66
C ARG A 17 -2.62 20.01 -9.25
N ARG A 18 -1.32 19.79 -9.11
CA ARG A 18 -0.76 18.53 -8.63
C ARG A 18 -1.16 18.28 -7.18
N TRP A 19 -1.46 17.03 -6.86
CA TRP A 19 -1.75 16.59 -5.49
C TRP A 19 -0.76 15.53 -5.04
N ARG A 20 -0.50 15.48 -3.74
CA ARG A 20 0.29 14.43 -3.09
C ARG A 20 -0.43 13.84 -1.90
N ALA A 21 -0.16 12.56 -1.64
CA ALA A 21 -0.48 11.88 -0.40
C ALA A 21 0.82 11.40 0.26
N GLU A 22 0.97 11.62 1.55
CA GLU A 22 2.17 11.33 2.33
C GLU A 22 1.83 10.54 3.59
N PHE A 23 2.61 9.48 3.85
CA PHE A 23 2.51 8.66 5.04
C PHE A 23 3.90 8.52 5.68
N SER A 24 4.01 8.82 6.98
CA SER A 24 5.27 8.75 7.73
C SER A 24 6.46 9.43 7.02
N GLY A 25 6.22 10.59 6.39
CA GLY A 25 7.25 11.36 5.67
C GLY A 25 7.53 10.93 4.24
N HIS A 26 6.89 9.87 3.75
CA HIS A 26 7.06 9.36 2.39
C HIS A 26 5.86 9.68 1.51
N VAL A 27 6.12 10.15 0.30
CA VAL A 27 5.07 10.37 -0.71
C VAL A 27 4.63 9.02 -1.26
N ILE A 28 3.37 8.66 -1.02
CA ILE A 28 2.76 7.39 -1.45
C ILE A 28 1.79 7.57 -2.63
N ALA A 29 1.43 8.81 -2.96
CA ALA A 29 0.75 9.14 -4.20
C ALA A 29 1.16 10.54 -4.67
N ASP A 30 1.30 10.71 -5.98
CA ASP A 30 1.68 11.97 -6.59
C ASP A 30 1.07 12.05 -8.00
N SER A 31 0.12 12.97 -8.21
CA SER A 31 -0.64 13.01 -9.45
C SER A 31 -0.97 14.42 -9.92
N ASN A 32 -0.90 14.62 -11.24
CA ASN A 32 -1.49 15.78 -11.93
C ASN A 32 -2.89 15.47 -12.50
N ASP A 33 -3.35 14.22 -12.43
CA ASP A 33 -4.66 13.75 -12.90
C ASP A 33 -5.55 13.34 -11.70
N ALA A 34 -5.45 14.07 -10.59
CA ALA A 34 -6.32 13.83 -9.44
C ALA A 34 -7.75 14.33 -9.71
N LEU A 35 -8.74 13.65 -9.14
CA LEU A 35 -10.14 14.09 -9.13
C LEU A 35 -10.55 14.54 -7.74
N ILE A 36 -11.28 15.64 -7.64
CA ILE A 36 -11.85 16.14 -6.39
C ILE A 36 -13.34 15.81 -6.39
N LEU A 37 -13.75 15.01 -5.41
CA LEU A 37 -15.14 14.67 -5.14
C LEU A 37 -15.66 15.55 -4.01
N ARG A 38 -16.78 16.23 -4.23
CA ARG A 38 -17.54 16.93 -3.18
C ARG A 38 -18.91 16.28 -3.05
N GLU A 39 -19.31 15.99 -1.83
CA GLU A 39 -20.56 15.28 -1.53
C GLU A 39 -21.27 16.01 -0.40
N ALA A 40 -22.40 16.65 -0.72
CA ALA A 40 -23.16 17.45 0.23
C ALA A 40 -22.24 18.38 1.07
N ASP A 41 -22.33 18.30 2.40
CA ASP A 41 -21.54 19.06 3.35
C ASP A 41 -20.27 18.33 3.84
N TYR A 42 -19.95 17.17 3.25
CA TYR A 42 -18.75 16.42 3.62
C TYR A 42 -17.47 17.11 3.10
N PRO A 43 -16.34 16.96 3.80
CA PRO A 43 -15.04 17.40 3.30
C PRO A 43 -14.77 16.83 1.90
N ALA A 44 -14.16 17.65 1.05
CA ALA A 44 -13.77 17.21 -0.29
C ALA A 44 -12.77 16.06 -0.20
N VAL A 45 -12.95 15.07 -1.06
CA VAL A 45 -12.11 13.88 -1.15
C VAL A 45 -11.31 13.93 -2.45
N VAL A 46 -10.02 13.66 -2.37
CA VAL A 46 -9.14 13.58 -3.55
C VAL A 46 -8.92 12.13 -3.94
N TYR A 47 -9.19 11.83 -5.21
CA TYR A 47 -9.00 10.53 -5.83
C TYR A 47 -7.80 10.57 -6.78
N PHE A 48 -6.85 9.68 -6.56
CA PHE A 48 -5.64 9.51 -7.34
C PHE A 48 -5.81 8.34 -8.32
N PRO A 49 -5.35 8.46 -9.57
CA PRO A 49 -5.30 7.31 -10.47
C PRO A 49 -4.36 6.26 -9.89
N ARG A 50 -4.69 4.98 -10.09
CA ARG A 50 -3.96 3.86 -9.49
C ARG A 50 -2.48 3.83 -9.87
N ASP A 51 -2.16 4.21 -11.11
CA ASP A 51 -0.80 4.25 -11.63
C ASP A 51 0.09 5.30 -10.94
N ASP A 52 -0.50 6.32 -10.32
CA ASP A 52 0.21 7.38 -9.60
C ASP A 52 0.33 7.10 -8.09
N VAL A 53 -0.10 5.90 -7.65
CA VAL A 53 -0.08 5.46 -6.26
C VAL A 53 0.94 4.33 -6.12
N ALA A 54 1.78 4.41 -5.09
CA ALA A 54 2.77 3.39 -4.77
C ALA A 54 2.08 2.13 -4.18
N MET A 55 1.44 1.35 -5.04
CA MET A 55 0.63 0.19 -4.68
C MET A 55 1.42 -0.92 -3.96
N GLU A 56 2.74 -0.96 -4.10
CA GLU A 56 3.62 -1.92 -3.41
C GLU A 56 3.58 -1.80 -1.88
N TYR A 57 3.22 -0.62 -1.36
CA TYR A 57 3.07 -0.37 0.08
C TYR A 57 1.63 -0.57 0.57
N LEU A 58 0.71 -0.95 -0.32
CA LEU A 58 -0.71 -1.12 -0.03
C LEU A 58 -1.09 -2.59 -0.02
N THR A 59 -1.59 -3.06 1.12
CA THR A 59 -2.14 -4.41 1.26
C THR A 59 -3.66 -4.34 1.31
N ARG A 60 -4.33 -5.06 0.40
CA ARG A 60 -5.79 -5.11 0.37
C ARG A 60 -6.32 -5.84 1.60
N THR A 61 -7.41 -5.35 2.16
CA THR A 61 -8.05 -5.96 3.33
C THR A 61 -9.38 -6.62 2.93
N ASP A 62 -9.87 -7.52 3.79
CA ASP A 62 -11.20 -8.14 3.61
C ASP A 62 -12.35 -7.17 3.95
N ARG A 63 -12.03 -5.93 4.35
CA ARG A 63 -13.02 -4.92 4.67
C ARG A 63 -13.62 -4.39 3.38
N GLY A 64 -14.95 -4.42 3.31
CA GLY A 64 -15.74 -3.75 2.30
C GLY A 64 -16.87 -2.95 2.94
N THR A 65 -17.26 -1.84 2.33
CA THR A 65 -18.47 -1.10 2.73
C THR A 65 -19.33 -0.82 1.51
N HIS A 66 -20.65 -0.91 1.68
CA HIS A 66 -21.59 -0.66 0.60
C HIS A 66 -22.17 0.75 0.71
N CYS A 67 -21.97 1.58 -0.31
CA CYS A 67 -22.59 2.88 -0.43
C CYS A 67 -23.72 2.85 -1.47
N PRO A 68 -24.96 3.27 -1.13
CA PRO A 68 -26.08 3.22 -2.07
C PRO A 68 -25.91 4.13 -3.29
N TYR A 69 -25.00 5.11 -3.25
CA TYR A 69 -24.73 6.06 -4.34
C TYR A 69 -23.48 5.72 -5.17
N LYS A 70 -22.50 5.03 -4.58
CA LYS A 70 -21.17 4.85 -5.19
C LYS A 70 -20.85 3.39 -5.48
N GLY A 71 -21.51 2.43 -4.85
CA GLY A 71 -21.22 0.99 -4.97
C GLY A 71 -20.40 0.47 -3.79
N ASP A 72 -19.65 -0.59 -4.03
CA ASP A 72 -18.86 -1.28 -3.01
C ASP A 72 -17.44 -0.70 -2.92
N ALA A 73 -17.12 -0.14 -1.75
CA ALA A 73 -15.79 0.35 -1.45
C ALA A 73 -14.93 -0.79 -0.89
N SER A 74 -13.72 -0.90 -1.40
CA SER A 74 -12.69 -1.83 -0.91
C SER A 74 -11.56 -1.05 -0.25
N TYR A 75 -10.93 -1.64 0.75
CA TYR A 75 -9.95 -0.94 1.59
C TYR A 75 -8.55 -1.53 1.47
N TYR A 76 -7.55 -0.69 1.70
CA TYR A 76 -6.14 -1.08 1.82
C TYR A 76 -5.55 -0.53 3.12
N THR A 77 -4.63 -1.31 3.68
CA THR A 77 -3.73 -0.91 4.76
C THR A 77 -2.40 -0.49 4.14
N VAL A 78 -1.87 0.66 4.58
CA VAL A 78 -0.52 1.09 4.21
C VAL A 78 0.48 0.43 5.16
N LEU A 79 1.57 -0.12 4.63
CA LEU A 79 2.71 -0.62 5.40
C LEU A 79 4.00 -0.04 4.82
N MET A 80 4.72 0.72 5.63
CA MET A 80 5.96 1.39 5.21
C MET A 80 6.85 1.69 6.42
N ASP A 81 8.13 1.35 6.32
CA ASP A 81 9.15 1.57 7.37
C ASP A 81 8.73 1.12 8.78
N GLY A 82 8.02 -0.02 8.88
CA GLY A 82 7.52 -0.55 10.14
C GLY A 82 6.31 0.19 10.73
N HIS A 83 5.83 1.24 10.06
CA HIS A 83 4.55 1.90 10.37
C HIS A 83 3.43 1.27 9.55
N PHE A 84 2.24 1.18 10.14
CA PHE A 84 1.05 0.74 9.42
C PHE A 84 -0.14 1.66 9.69
N ALA A 85 -0.96 1.87 8.66
CA ALA A 85 -2.21 2.60 8.76
C ALA A 85 -3.34 1.71 8.25
N GLU A 86 -4.06 1.09 9.19
CA GLU A 86 -5.09 0.12 8.87
C GLU A 86 -6.28 0.76 8.14
N ASN A 87 -6.70 0.15 7.03
CA ASN A 87 -7.84 0.59 6.22
C ASN A 87 -7.80 2.10 5.89
N ALA A 88 -6.60 2.63 5.66
CA ALA A 88 -6.35 4.06 5.46
C ALA A 88 -6.63 4.55 4.04
N VAL A 89 -6.78 3.61 3.10
CA VAL A 89 -7.05 3.89 1.69
C VAL A 89 -8.29 3.13 1.27
N TRP A 90 -9.12 3.73 0.43
CA TRP A 90 -10.25 3.05 -0.20
C TRP A 90 -10.30 3.28 -1.70
N THR A 91 -10.95 2.36 -2.40
CA THR A 91 -11.21 2.42 -3.83
C THR A 91 -12.60 1.89 -4.14
N TYR A 92 -13.17 2.31 -5.26
CA TYR A 92 -14.35 1.69 -5.85
C TYR A 92 -13.89 0.97 -7.12
N ASP A 93 -13.73 -0.35 -7.06
CA ASP A 93 -13.32 -1.14 -8.24
C ASP A 93 -14.43 -1.22 -9.29
N GLN A 94 -15.69 -1.16 -8.86
CA GLN A 94 -16.88 -1.23 -9.73
C GLN A 94 -17.94 -0.23 -9.25
N PRO A 95 -17.73 1.08 -9.43
CA PRO A 95 -18.68 2.08 -8.99
C PRO A 95 -19.97 2.03 -9.84
N PHE A 96 -21.04 2.64 -9.35
CA PHE A 96 -22.23 2.82 -10.18
C PHE A 96 -21.95 3.77 -11.37
N PRO A 97 -22.71 3.69 -12.48
CA PRO A 97 -22.45 4.48 -13.70
C PRO A 97 -22.32 5.99 -13.49
N ALA A 98 -23.04 6.56 -12.51
CA ALA A 98 -22.92 7.99 -12.17
C ALA A 98 -21.53 8.38 -11.63
N MET A 99 -20.74 7.41 -11.17
CA MET A 99 -19.46 7.55 -10.50
C MET A 99 -18.34 6.80 -11.26
N GLU A 100 -18.53 6.51 -12.55
CA GLU A 100 -17.54 5.78 -13.39
C GLU A 100 -16.17 6.48 -13.40
N ALA A 101 -16.13 7.81 -13.31
CA ALA A 101 -14.88 8.57 -13.31
C ALA A 101 -13.94 8.24 -12.12
N ILE A 102 -14.44 7.67 -11.03
CA ILE A 102 -13.62 7.23 -9.87
C ILE A 102 -13.31 5.74 -9.87
N GLU A 103 -13.68 5.01 -10.92
CA GLU A 103 -13.39 3.58 -11.05
C GLU A 103 -11.90 3.30 -10.91
N GLY A 104 -11.55 2.41 -9.98
CA GLY A 104 -10.17 1.99 -9.71
C GLY A 104 -9.26 3.08 -9.12
N ARG A 105 -9.74 4.31 -8.95
CA ARG A 105 -9.00 5.40 -8.30
C ARG A 105 -8.96 5.21 -6.79
N LEU A 106 -7.91 5.70 -6.14
CA LEU A 106 -7.70 5.55 -4.70
C LEU A 106 -7.87 6.88 -3.99
N ALA A 107 -8.52 6.84 -2.82
CA ALA A 107 -8.65 7.96 -1.91
C ALA A 107 -8.16 7.59 -0.52
N PHE A 108 -7.72 8.61 0.23
CA PHE A 108 -7.00 8.44 1.50
C PHE A 108 -7.75 9.10 2.65
N TYR A 109 -7.73 8.46 3.82
CA TYR A 109 -8.30 9.03 5.04
C TYR A 109 -7.36 10.09 5.60
N THR A 110 -7.82 11.35 5.58
CA THR A 110 -6.99 12.51 5.95
C THR A 110 -6.63 12.58 7.43
N ASP A 111 -7.28 11.78 8.28
CA ASP A 111 -6.87 11.58 9.69
C ASP A 111 -5.63 10.68 9.83
N LYS A 112 -5.30 9.88 8.80
CA LYS A 112 -4.17 8.92 8.81
C LYS A 112 -3.07 9.27 7.80
N ILE A 113 -3.46 9.87 6.68
CA ILE A 113 -2.59 10.16 5.54
C ILE A 113 -2.69 11.64 5.24
N LYS A 114 -1.54 12.31 5.09
CA LYS A 114 -1.50 13.73 4.78
C LYS A 114 -1.73 13.90 3.28
N VAL A 115 -2.83 14.54 2.89
CA VAL A 115 -3.19 14.80 1.49
C VAL A 115 -3.15 16.31 1.24
N TYR A 116 -2.40 16.77 0.25
CA TYR A 116 -2.18 18.19 0.01
C TYR A 116 -1.96 18.53 -1.46
N GLU A 117 -2.38 19.74 -1.83
CA GLU A 117 -2.08 20.35 -3.12
C GLU A 117 -0.61 20.82 -3.13
N VAL A 118 0.06 20.66 -4.26
CA VAL A 118 1.43 21.11 -4.49
C VAL A 118 1.40 22.23 -5.53
N ASP A 119 1.97 23.38 -5.18
CA ASP A 119 2.32 24.42 -6.14
C ASP A 119 3.64 24.03 -6.84
N ASP A 120 3.63 23.92 -8.17
CA ASP A 120 4.84 23.62 -8.97
C ASP A 120 5.97 24.65 -8.79
N ALA A 121 5.71 25.79 -8.15
CA ALA A 121 6.72 26.77 -7.73
C ALA A 121 7.54 26.34 -6.50
N ALA A 122 7.19 25.24 -5.82
CA ALA A 122 7.79 24.79 -4.56
C ALA A 122 8.61 23.48 -4.67
N VAL A 123 9.19 23.18 -5.83
CA VAL A 123 10.25 22.16 -5.92
C VAL A 123 11.52 22.78 -5.31
N ASN A 124 11.90 22.51 -4.06
CA ASN A 124 12.36 21.23 -3.54
C ASN A 124 12.41 21.29 -1.99
N PRO A 125 11.53 20.63 -1.21
CA PRO A 125 11.85 20.33 0.18
C PRO A 125 12.89 19.21 0.14
N GLY A 126 14.13 19.56 0.51
CA GLY A 126 15.30 18.73 0.32
C GLY A 126 15.08 17.27 0.68
N HIS A 127 15.47 16.40 -0.23
CA HIS A 127 15.98 15.08 0.07
C HIS A 127 17.19 15.24 1.02
N GLU A 128 16.94 15.53 2.30
CA GLU A 128 17.88 15.18 3.35
C GLU A 128 17.68 13.69 3.58
N VAL A 129 18.40 12.89 2.79
CA VAL A 129 18.78 11.57 3.26
C VAL A 129 19.48 11.78 4.59
N SER A 130 18.77 11.50 5.68
CA SER A 130 19.43 11.10 6.91
C SER A 130 20.23 9.84 6.57
N HIS A 131 21.48 10.05 6.18
CA HIS A 131 22.52 9.08 6.45
C HIS A 131 22.51 8.95 7.97
N HIS A 132 21.74 8.01 8.50
CA HIS A 132 22.11 7.46 9.80
C HIS A 132 23.43 6.76 9.52
N ASP A 133 24.51 7.42 9.94
CA ASP A 133 25.83 6.86 10.14
C ASP A 133 25.68 5.53 10.87
N ALA A 134 25.61 4.44 10.09
CA ALA A 134 26.05 3.16 10.59
C ALA A 134 27.56 3.29 10.75
N GLU A 135 28.00 3.64 11.96
CA GLU A 135 29.34 3.34 12.41
C GLU A 135 29.49 1.80 12.38
N VAL A 136 29.74 1.24 11.20
CA VAL A 136 30.29 -0.10 11.05
C VAL A 136 31.76 0.05 11.41
N THR A 137 32.09 -0.21 12.67
CA THR A 137 33.46 -0.42 13.08
C THR A 137 33.98 -1.67 12.39
N VAL A 138 34.67 -1.48 11.26
CA VAL A 138 35.46 -2.53 10.62
C VAL A 138 36.73 -2.70 11.44
N ASP A 139 36.64 -3.42 12.56
CA ASP A 139 37.79 -3.96 13.27
C ASP A 139 37.65 -5.48 13.33
N GLN A 140 38.33 -6.15 12.40
CA GLN A 140 39.45 -7.04 12.72
C GLN A 140 39.79 -7.86 11.47
N VAL A 141 40.84 -7.40 10.79
CA VAL A 141 41.76 -8.27 10.07
C VAL A 141 42.31 -9.29 11.07
N VAL A 142 41.92 -10.56 10.94
CA VAL A 142 42.71 -11.67 11.47
C VAL A 142 43.26 -12.44 10.28
N GLN A 143 44.50 -12.12 9.93
CA GLN A 143 45.36 -13.04 9.23
C GLN A 143 45.64 -14.22 10.16
N HIS A 144 45.18 -15.41 9.77
CA HIS A 144 45.84 -16.63 10.20
C HIS A 144 46.07 -17.50 8.98
N THR A 145 47.35 -17.60 8.62
CA THR A 145 47.89 -18.62 7.75
C THR A 145 47.89 -19.93 8.54
N ASP A 146 47.27 -20.98 8.02
CA ASP A 146 47.82 -22.32 8.18
C ASP A 146 47.43 -23.21 6.99
N SER A 147 48.40 -24.01 6.59
CA SER A 147 48.40 -24.87 5.43
C SER A 147 47.75 -26.21 5.79
N GLY A 148 46.75 -26.62 5.01
CA GLY A 148 46.12 -27.94 5.22
C GLY A 148 45.53 -28.50 3.94
N SER A 149 46.32 -29.32 3.24
CA SER A 149 45.83 -30.21 2.17
C SER A 149 44.90 -31.27 2.75
N GLY A 150 43.73 -31.51 2.14
CA GLY A 150 42.86 -32.60 2.54
C GLY A 150 41.62 -32.74 1.67
N ALA A 151 41.57 -33.81 0.90
CA ALA A 151 40.47 -34.17 0.01
C ALA A 151 39.22 -34.68 0.77
N SER A 152 38.13 -34.81 0.01
CA SER A 152 37.10 -35.87 0.08
C SER A 152 35.73 -35.57 0.74
N GLN A 153 34.69 -35.67 -0.11
CA GLN A 153 33.45 -36.46 0.03
C GLN A 153 32.29 -36.02 0.98
N ARG A 154 31.09 -36.04 0.36
CA ARG A 154 29.74 -36.41 0.87
C ARG A 154 29.08 -35.45 1.87
N GLU A 155 27.76 -35.30 1.98
CA GLU A 155 26.53 -35.72 1.27
C GLU A 155 25.41 -34.78 1.79
N PRO A 156 24.24 -34.68 1.12
CA PRO A 156 23.22 -33.67 1.39
C PRO A 156 22.42 -33.88 2.70
N TRP A 157 21.94 -32.76 3.26
CA TRP A 157 21.08 -32.71 4.45
C TRP A 157 19.71 -33.39 4.20
N PRO A 158 19.18 -34.20 5.14
CA PRO A 158 17.84 -34.78 5.02
C PRO A 158 16.75 -33.76 5.40
N ALA A 159 15.62 -33.83 4.68
CA ALA A 159 14.39 -33.11 4.99
C ALA A 159 13.67 -33.74 6.19
N THR A 160 13.32 -32.94 7.19
CA THR A 160 12.43 -33.34 8.29
C THR A 160 11.00 -32.90 7.99
N VAL A 161 10.17 -33.84 7.54
CA VAL A 161 8.71 -33.74 7.60
C VAL A 161 8.25 -34.47 8.86
N SER A 162 7.53 -33.76 9.73
CA SER A 162 6.94 -34.32 10.94
C SER A 162 5.68 -35.12 10.63
N THR A 163 5.70 -36.35 11.13
CA THR A 163 4.64 -37.35 11.25
C THR A 163 3.32 -36.83 11.80
N LEU A 164 2.21 -37.32 11.24
CA LEU A 164 0.96 -37.57 11.96
C LEU A 164 0.44 -38.96 11.58
N ALA A 165 0.29 -39.80 12.59
CA ALA A 165 -0.08 -41.21 12.52
C ALA A 165 -1.60 -41.41 12.52
N GLY A 166 -2.05 -42.47 11.83
CA GLY A 166 -3.39 -43.03 11.94
C GLY A 166 -3.44 -44.42 11.29
N ALA A 167 -3.55 -45.45 12.13
CA ALA A 167 -3.76 -46.88 11.83
C ALA A 167 -5.12 -47.10 11.09
N ASP A 168 -5.45 -48.23 10.47
CA ASP A 168 -5.33 -49.62 10.93
C ASP A 168 -5.63 -50.62 9.78
N ASP A 169 -5.33 -51.88 10.09
CA ASP A 169 -5.16 -53.12 9.33
C ASP A 169 -6.40 -53.69 8.59
N GLY A 170 -6.17 -54.60 7.64
CA GLY A 170 -7.19 -55.61 7.30
C GLY A 170 -7.17 -56.16 5.88
N ALA A 171 -6.18 -56.98 5.53
CA ALA A 171 -6.23 -57.86 4.36
C ALA A 171 -6.36 -59.32 4.80
N VAL A 172 -7.42 -60.03 4.38
CA VAL A 172 -7.45 -61.49 4.40
C VAL A 172 -8.13 -62.01 3.12
N ARG A 173 -7.28 -62.62 2.27
CA ARG A 173 -7.47 -63.81 1.40
C ARG A 173 -8.77 -64.01 0.63
#